data_AF-A0A378VYU8-F1
#
_entry.id   AF-A0A378VYU8-F1
#
_cell.length_a   1.000
_cell.length_b   1.000
_cell.length_c   1.000
_cell.angle_alpha   90.00
_cell.angle_beta   90.00
_cell.angle_gamma   90.00
#
_symmetry.space_group_name_H-M   'P 1'
#
loop_
_entity.id
_entity.type
_entity.pdbx_description
1 polymer ?
#
loop_
_entity_poly.entity_id
_entity_poly.type
_entity_poly.pdbx_seq_one_letter_code
_entity_poly.pdbx_strand_id
1 'polypeptide(L)'
;MRRFPEKPDLGRQPRINDLAHIIYTSGTTGHPKGALISYANLFANLNGIERIFKISKRDRFIVFLPMFHSFTLTAMVLLPIYMACSIIWSNPFSPFPTF
;
A
#
# COMPACT_ATOMS: atom_id res chain seq x y z
N MET A 1 -22.41 -1.11 -7.27
CA MET A 1 -21.07 -1.72 -7.52
C MET A 1 -20.69 -1.42 -8.96
N ARG A 2 -19.71 -0.53 -9.22
CA ARG A 2 -19.25 -0.27 -10.60
C ARG A 2 -18.61 -1.56 -11.12
N ARG A 3 -19.21 -2.20 -12.13
CA ARG A 3 -18.57 -3.29 -12.87
C ARG A 3 -17.44 -2.68 -13.70
N PHE A 4 -16.24 -3.24 -13.62
CA PHE A 4 -15.21 -2.92 -14.59
C PHE A 4 -15.74 -3.29 -15.99
N PRO A 5 -15.63 -2.40 -16.98
CA PRO A 5 -16.27 -2.58 -18.29
C PRO A 5 -15.72 -3.79 -19.05
N GLU A 6 -14.47 -4.19 -18.77
CA GLU A 6 -13.80 -5.30 -19.41
C GLU A 6 -13.20 -6.25 -18.35
N LYS A 7 -13.14 -7.54 -18.68
CA LYS A 7 -12.41 -8.51 -17.86
C LYS A 7 -10.93 -8.14 -17.87
N PRO A 8 -10.24 -8.13 -16.72
CA PRO A 8 -8.81 -7.85 -16.69
C PRO A 8 -8.08 -8.94 -17.49
N ASP A 9 -7.19 -8.51 -18.38
CA ASP A 9 -6.26 -9.41 -19.07
C ASP A 9 -5.22 -9.90 -18.06
N LEU A 10 -5.44 -11.11 -17.53
CA LEU A 10 -4.54 -11.77 -16.58
C LEU A 10 -3.25 -12.30 -17.24
N GLY A 11 -3.19 -12.37 -18.57
CA GLY A 11 -2.01 -12.80 -19.32
C GLY A 11 -1.00 -11.68 -19.54
N ARG A 12 -1.45 -10.43 -19.46
CA ARG A 12 -0.58 -9.25 -19.53
C ARG A 12 0.27 -9.13 -18.28
N GLN A 13 1.58 -9.13 -18.48
CA GLN A 13 2.53 -8.79 -17.42
C GLN A 13 2.48 -7.28 -17.12
N PRO A 14 2.44 -6.87 -15.83
CA PRO A 14 2.46 -5.46 -15.46
C PRO A 14 3.79 -4.81 -15.85
N ARG A 15 3.73 -3.58 -16.37
CA ARG A 15 4.92 -2.78 -16.69
C ARG A 15 5.17 -1.74 -15.60
N ILE A 16 6.42 -1.31 -15.45
CA ILE A 16 6.83 -0.39 -14.38
C ILE A 16 6.06 0.94 -14.36
N ASN A 17 5.64 1.44 -15.53
CA ASN A 17 4.88 2.68 -15.65
C ASN A 17 3.35 2.47 -15.66
N ASP A 18 2.87 1.23 -15.56
CA ASP A 18 1.44 0.97 -15.43
C ASP A 18 0.97 1.42 -14.03
N LEU A 19 -0.30 1.84 -13.93
CA LEU A 19 -0.91 2.25 -12.67
C LEU A 19 -1.13 1.03 -11.77
N ALA A 20 -0.69 1.15 -10.51
CA ALA A 20 -0.75 0.08 -9.52
C ALA A 20 -1.79 0.36 -8.42
N HIS A 21 -1.95 1.63 -8.02
CA HIS A 21 -2.81 1.99 -6.89
C HIS A 21 -3.42 3.38 -7.04
N ILE A 22 -4.57 3.60 -6.41
CA ILE A 22 -5.21 4.92 -6.30
C ILE A 22 -5.36 5.22 -4.81
N ILE A 23 -4.72 6.29 -4.34
CA ILE A 23 -4.83 6.74 -2.96
C ILE A 23 -5.80 7.90 -2.90
N TYR A 24 -6.89 7.75 -2.15
CA TYR A 24 -7.84 8.83 -1.93
C TYR A 24 -7.40 9.73 -0.79
N THR A 25 -7.50 11.03 -1.00
CA THR A 25 -7.26 12.08 -0.01
C THR A 25 -8.55 12.86 0.19
N SER A 26 -8.81 13.35 1.41
CA SER A 26 -10.09 14.02 1.75
C SER A 26 -10.38 15.23 0.84
N GLY A 27 -9.35 15.93 0.37
CA GLY A 27 -9.48 17.11 -0.48
C GLY A 27 -10.08 18.30 0.28
N THR A 28 -9.56 19.51 0.06
CA THR A 28 -10.08 20.73 0.71
C THR A 28 -11.45 21.17 0.17
N THR A 29 -11.89 20.61 -0.95
CA THR A 29 -13.12 21.00 -1.68
C THR A 29 -14.32 20.09 -1.37
N GLY A 30 -14.23 19.22 -0.35
CA GLY A 30 -15.30 18.28 0.04
C GLY A 30 -15.44 17.03 -0.85
N HIS A 31 -14.70 16.97 -1.96
CA HIS A 31 -14.66 15.80 -2.85
C HIS A 31 -13.29 15.14 -2.78
N PRO A 32 -13.22 13.84 -2.41
CA PRO A 32 -11.95 13.14 -2.34
C PRO A 32 -11.22 13.11 -3.70
N LYS A 33 -9.94 13.45 -3.70
CA LYS A 33 -9.08 13.38 -4.88
C LYS A 33 -8.28 12.08 -4.86
N GLY A 34 -8.28 11.36 -5.99
CA GLY A 34 -7.49 10.14 -6.17
C GLY A 34 -6.11 10.46 -6.74
N ALA A 35 -5.05 10.17 -5.98
CA ALA A 35 -3.68 10.19 -6.47
C ALA A 35 -3.39 8.87 -7.21
N LEU A 36 -3.07 8.96 -8.49
CA LEU A 36 -2.70 7.82 -9.33
C LEU A 36 -1.24 7.45 -9.07
N ILE A 37 -0.99 6.22 -8.63
CA ILE A 37 0.33 5.73 -8.26
C ILE A 37 0.72 4.59 -9.21
N SER A 38 1.83 4.75 -9.93
CA SER A 38 2.43 3.70 -10.76
C SER A 38 3.32 2.74 -9.95
N TYR A 39 3.66 1.59 -10.52
CA TYR A 39 4.68 0.71 -9.92
C TYR A 39 6.02 1.44 -9.74
N ALA A 40 6.43 2.27 -10.71
CA ALA A 40 7.64 3.09 -10.63
C ALA A 40 7.63 3.99 -9.38
N ASN A 41 6.49 4.63 -9.08
CA ASN A 41 6.36 5.47 -7.89
C ASN A 41 6.49 4.65 -6.59
N LEU A 42 5.90 3.45 -6.55
CA LEU A 42 6.00 2.56 -5.38
C LEU A 42 7.44 2.12 -5.14
N PHE A 43 8.13 1.61 -6.17
CA PHE A 43 9.52 1.17 -6.04
C PHE A 43 10.46 2.34 -5.73
N ALA A 44 10.25 3.52 -6.29
CA ALA A 44 11.04 4.71 -5.94
C ALA A 44 10.92 5.06 -4.45
N ASN A 45 9.73 4.98 -3.88
CA ASN A 45 9.51 5.18 -2.44
C ASN A 45 10.22 4.10 -1.60
N LEU A 46 10.01 2.83 -1.94
CA LEU A 46 10.63 1.70 -1.22
C LEU A 46 12.16 1.77 -1.23
N ASN A 47 12.76 2.06 -2.39
CA ASN A 47 14.21 2.27 -2.54
C ASN A 47 14.70 3.45 -1.68
N GLY A 48 13.91 4.52 -1.55
CA GLY A 48 14.22 5.64 -0.67
C GLY A 48 14.24 5.22 0.80
N ILE A 49 13.22 4.47 1.23
CA ILE A 49 13.12 3.97 2.61
C ILE A 49 14.26 2.99 2.92
N GLU A 50 14.54 2.03 2.05
CA GLU A 50 15.62 1.04 2.19
C GLU A 50 16.99 1.72 2.40
N ARG A 51 17.26 2.83 1.70
CA ARG A 51 18.54 3.55 1.83
C ARG A 51 18.69 4.27 3.16
N ILE A 52 17.59 4.72 3.74
CA ILE A 52 17.58 5.51 4.98
C ILE A 52 17.56 4.58 6.19
N PHE A 53 16.75 3.52 6.14
CA PHE A 53 16.56 2.57 7.23
C PHE A 53 17.34 1.29 6.96
N LYS A 54 18.23 0.92 7.87
CA LYS A 54 19.02 -0.33 7.80
C LYS A 54 18.17 -1.54 8.19
N ILE A 55 17.21 -1.89 7.34
CA ILE A 55 16.29 -3.01 7.56
C ILE A 55 16.96 -4.32 7.16
N SER A 56 16.80 -5.34 7.99
CA SER A 56 17.29 -6.70 7.77
C SER A 56 16.14 -7.69 7.73
N LYS A 57 16.33 -8.82 7.05
CA LYS A 57 15.34 -9.93 6.98
C LYS A 57 14.91 -10.48 8.35
N ARG A 58 15.67 -10.18 9.41
CA ARG A 58 15.35 -10.58 10.80
C ARG A 58 14.32 -9.66 11.44
N ASP A 59 14.07 -8.49 10.87
CA ASP A 59 13.11 -7.53 11.39
C ASP A 59 11.68 -8.02 11.21
N ARG A 60 10.82 -7.62 12.16
CA ARG A 60 9.41 -7.98 12.17
C ARG A 60 8.57 -6.71 12.20
N PHE A 61 7.69 -6.56 11.21
CA PHE A 61 6.82 -5.40 11.08
C PHE A 61 5.46 -5.71 11.67
N ILE A 62 4.96 -4.83 12.54
CA ILE A 62 3.62 -4.96 13.11
C ILE A 62 2.65 -4.10 12.30
N VAL A 63 1.60 -4.70 11.76
CA VAL A 63 0.50 -4.00 11.08
C VAL A 63 -0.64 -3.82 12.07
N PHE A 64 -0.78 -2.58 12.58
CA PHE A 64 -1.81 -2.21 13.57
C PHE A 64 -2.76 -1.11 13.09
N LEU A 65 -2.46 -0.50 11.95
CA LEU A 65 -3.30 0.51 11.30
C LEU A 65 -4.07 -0.09 10.12
N PRO A 66 -5.14 0.57 9.63
CA PRO A 66 -5.87 0.10 8.46
C PRO A 66 -4.98 0.02 7.21
N MET A 67 -4.92 -1.15 6.56
CA MET A 67 -4.01 -1.43 5.44
C MET A 67 -4.27 -0.59 4.18
N PHE A 68 -5.45 0.03 4.07
CA PHE A 68 -5.79 0.93 2.96
C PHE A 68 -5.21 2.35 3.12
N HIS A 69 -4.69 2.69 4.30
CA HIS A 69 -4.05 3.99 4.51
C HIS A 69 -2.66 4.00 3.87
N SER A 70 -2.31 5.11 3.21
CA SER A 70 -1.08 5.24 2.42
C SER A 70 0.18 4.85 3.19
N PHE A 71 0.32 5.32 4.43
CA PHE A 71 1.45 5.02 5.31
C PHE A 71 1.55 3.53 5.65
N THR A 72 0.45 2.89 6.02
CA THR A 72 0.43 1.48 6.41
C THR A 72 0.72 0.59 5.21
N LEU A 73 0.10 0.90 4.07
CA LEU A 73 0.34 0.19 2.82
C LEU A 73 1.83 0.20 2.45
N THR A 74 2.49 1.36 2.50
CA THR A 74 3.90 1.45 2.12
C THR A 74 4.83 0.91 3.19
N ALA A 75 4.78 1.43 4.42
CA ALA A 75 5.79 1.19 5.45
C ALA A 75 5.61 -0.15 6.18
N MET A 76 4.37 -0.63 6.33
CA MET A 76 4.08 -1.81 7.17
C MET A 76 3.72 -3.05 6.34
N VAL A 77 3.40 -2.89 5.05
CA VAL A 77 3.00 -3.99 4.16
C VAL A 77 3.98 -4.16 3.01
N LEU A 78 4.10 -3.16 2.13
CA LEU A 78 4.93 -3.29 0.92
C LEU A 78 6.42 -3.36 1.22
N LEU A 79 6.91 -2.55 2.17
CA LEU A 79 8.32 -2.54 2.57
C LEU A 79 8.81 -3.89 3.14
N PRO A 80 8.15 -4.51 4.13
CA PRO A 80 8.57 -5.82 4.60
C PRO A 80 8.49 -6.91 3.51
N ILE A 81 7.50 -6.84 2.60
CA ILE A 81 7.43 -7.76 1.46
C ILE A 81 8.65 -7.57 0.54
N TYR A 82 8.97 -6.32 0.20
CA TYR A 82 10.11 -5.96 -0.65
C TYR A 82 11.46 -6.41 -0.03
N MET A 83 11.60 -6.27 1.30
CA MET A 83 12.81 -6.64 2.03
C MET A 83 12.85 -8.12 2.46
N ALA A 84 11.84 -8.93 2.12
CA ALA A 84 11.66 -10.31 2.60
C ALA A 84 11.69 -10.45 4.14
N CYS A 85 11.09 -9.49 4.83
CA CYS A 85 10.89 -9.48 6.27
C CYS A 85 9.56 -10.13 6.67
N SER A 86 9.42 -10.45 7.96
CA SER A 86 8.16 -11.00 8.49
C SER A 86 7.17 -9.90 8.88
N ILE A 87 5.88 -10.19 8.68
CA ILE A 87 4.78 -9.30 9.05
C ILE A 87 3.95 -9.98 10.14
N ILE A 88 3.72 -9.25 11.24
CA ILE A 88 2.81 -9.65 12.31
C ILE A 88 1.59 -8.75 12.18
N TRP A 89 0.44 -9.35 11.92
CA TRP A 89 -0.82 -8.64 11.93
C TRP A 89 -1.38 -8.63 13.35
N SER A 90 -1.59 -7.44 13.91
CA SER A 90 -2.29 -7.28 15.19
C SER A 90 -3.76 -6.98 14.93
N ASN A 91 -4.63 -7.41 15.84
CA ASN A 91 -6.07 -7.23 15.72
C ASN A 91 -6.38 -5.75 15.37
N PRO A 92 -7.16 -5.49 14.30
CA PRO A 92 -7.37 -4.13 13.84
C PRO A 92 -8.06 -3.33 14.93
N PHE A 93 -7.61 -2.10 15.14
CA PHE A 93 -8.35 -1.13 15.94
C PHE A 93 -9.78 -1.03 15.37
N SER A 94 -10.79 -1.45 16.14
CA SER A 94 -12.19 -1.25 15.75
C SER A 94 -12.57 0.20 16.08
N PRO A 95 -12.91 1.04 15.10
CA PRO A 95 -13.40 2.38 15.38
C PRO A 95 -14.82 2.37 15.99
N PHE A 96 -15.48 1.21 16.01
CA PHE A 96 -16.80 1.01 16.58
C PHE A 96 -16.73 0.06 17.78
N PRO A 97 -17.51 0.30 18.85
CA PRO A 97 -17.69 -0.69 19.92
C PRO A 97 -18.31 -1.95 19.33
N THR A 98 -17.74 -3.11 19.63
CA THR A 98 -18.43 -4.39 19.49
C THR A 98 -19.54 -4.44 20.55
N PHE A 99 -20.79 -4.38 20.11
CA PHE A 99 -21.95 -4.77 20.92
C PHE A 99 -22.08 -6.29 20.93
#